data_AF-A0A973HX14-F1
#
_entry.id   AF-A0A973HX14-F1
#
_cell.length_a   1.000
_cell.length_b   1.000
_cell.length_c   1.000
_cell.angle_alpha   90.00
_cell.angle_beta   90.00
_cell.angle_gamma   90.00
#
_symmetry.space_group_name_H-M   'P 1'
#
loop_
_entity.id
_entity.type
_entity.pdbx_description
1 polymer ?
#
loop_
_entity_poly.entity_id
_entity_poly.type
_entity_poly.pdbx_seq_one_letter_code
_entity_poly.pdbx_strand_id
1 'polypeptide(L)'
;MLLIALAVLTLLSIIAVTFVALMRLEMKATENFRDRGRTHLLANSAESAVISMLRSRPFWDAHVVSSRTRSPWIYGIIGGDGETRVGGILDLKDADGDEASLGGTLSRGTYPGIGAGTPGEDRYRVKLIDTSAQIHLNGKQDTLADMLTNLGQALAGDDRYGINPLWTEPNESGKLLKGADIVQFRNRLPGGQFSSKSELAALIGSENLALISDFVTAHAWVNPYTQRSGAGREVNNRVGTGVQGAGGVIGTTGVSRNLPQDPRSQRVTGAAQLGGEGRSPININTAPEPVLIATLMGVGGRRAFPYMSINS
;
A
#
# COMPACT_ATOMS: atom_id res chain seq x y z
N MET A 1 -53.53 -39.09 -38.39
CA MET A 1 -53.97 -38.75 -37.02
C MET A 1 -52.86 -38.96 -35.98
N LEU A 2 -52.25 -40.15 -35.89
CA LEU A 2 -51.24 -40.45 -34.86
C LEU A 2 -49.96 -39.60 -34.96
N LEU A 3 -49.48 -39.30 -36.18
CA LEU A 3 -48.35 -38.40 -36.42
C LEU A 3 -48.61 -36.95 -35.97
N ILE A 4 -49.84 -36.46 -36.18
CA ILE A 4 -50.25 -35.09 -35.78
C ILE A 4 -50.34 -35.03 -34.26
N ALA A 5 -50.93 -36.05 -33.63
CA ALA A 5 -51.00 -36.16 -32.17
C ALA A 5 -49.60 -36.21 -31.54
N LEU A 6 -48.67 -36.98 -32.11
CA LEU A 6 -47.29 -37.05 -31.64
C LEU A 6 -46.58 -35.70 -31.76
N ALA A 7 -46.71 -35.01 -32.90
CA ALA A 7 -46.10 -33.69 -33.12
C ALA A 7 -46.64 -32.63 -32.15
N VAL A 8 -47.93 -32.67 -31.83
CA VAL A 8 -48.54 -31.77 -30.83
C VAL A 8 -48.03 -32.10 -29.42
N LEU A 9 -47.89 -33.38 -29.08
CA LEU A 9 -47.39 -33.82 -27.77
C LEU A 9 -45.91 -33.48 -27.55
N THR A 10 -45.08 -33.60 -28.58
CA THR A 10 -43.67 -33.22 -28.52
C THR A 10 -43.53 -31.70 -28.37
N LEU A 11 -44.34 -30.92 -29.09
CA LEU A 11 -44.37 -29.46 -28.97
C LEU A 11 -44.77 -29.04 -27.55
N LEU A 12 -45.86 -29.61 -27.01
CA LEU A 12 -46.30 -29.37 -25.63
C LEU A 12 -45.21 -29.73 -24.60
N SER A 13 -44.50 -30.84 -24.81
CA SER A 13 -43.41 -31.25 -23.91
C SER A 13 -42.24 -30.27 -23.94
N ILE A 14 -41.86 -29.78 -25.13
CA ILE A 14 -40.80 -28.77 -25.27
C ILE A 14 -41.21 -27.45 -24.61
N ILE A 15 -42.47 -27.02 -24.78
CA ILE A 15 -43.00 -25.82 -24.12
C ILE A 15 -43.00 -25.98 -22.59
N ALA A 16 -43.41 -27.13 -22.08
CA ALA A 16 -43.39 -27.40 -20.64
C ALA A 16 -41.96 -27.35 -20.07
N VAL A 17 -40.99 -27.97 -20.74
CA VAL A 17 -39.58 -27.98 -20.32
C VAL A 17 -38.99 -26.56 -20.36
N THR A 18 -39.25 -25.80 -21.42
CA THR A 18 -38.75 -24.41 -21.54
C THR A 18 -39.35 -23.49 -20.48
N PHE A 19 -40.64 -23.64 -20.17
CA PHE A 19 -41.28 -22.88 -19.09
C PHE A 19 -40.69 -23.21 -17.71
N VAL A 20 -40.47 -24.50 -17.40
CA VAL A 20 -39.82 -24.90 -16.15
C VAL A 20 -38.39 -24.38 -16.06
N ALA A 21 -37.63 -24.40 -17.17
CA ALA A 21 -36.28 -23.84 -17.21
C ALA A 21 -36.29 -22.32 -16.97
N LEU A 22 -37.23 -21.60 -17.56
CA LEU A 22 -37.39 -20.15 -17.37
C LEU A 22 -37.76 -19.81 -15.92
N MET A 23 -38.73 -20.52 -15.33
CA MET A 23 -39.10 -20.35 -13.93
C MET A 23 -37.93 -20.61 -12.97
N ARG A 24 -37.07 -21.60 -13.26
CA ARG A 24 -35.84 -21.86 -12.48
C ARG A 24 -34.82 -20.73 -12.61
N LEU A 25 -34.67 -20.16 -13.81
CA LEU A 25 -33.79 -19.01 -14.03
C LEU A 25 -34.29 -17.76 -13.29
N GLU A 26 -35.59 -17.49 -13.33
CA GLU A 26 -36.19 -16.36 -12.61
C GLU A 26 -36.05 -16.51 -11.09
N MET A 27 -36.26 -17.72 -10.58
CA MET A 27 -36.05 -18.02 -9.17
C MET A 27 -34.60 -17.74 -8.76
N LYS A 28 -33.62 -18.25 -9.53
CA LYS A 28 -32.20 -18.01 -9.27
C LYS A 28 -31.79 -16.54 -9.43
N ALA A 29 -32.38 -15.83 -10.39
CA ALA A 29 -32.15 -14.40 -10.57
C ALA A 29 -32.68 -13.59 -9.38
N THR A 30 -33.85 -13.96 -8.86
CA THR A 30 -34.46 -13.33 -7.67
C THR A 30 -33.63 -13.58 -6.42
N GLU A 31 -33.13 -14.81 -6.24
CA GLU A 31 -32.19 -15.15 -5.16
C GLU A 31 -30.91 -14.33 -5.24
N ASN A 32 -30.26 -14.29 -6.41
CA ASN A 32 -29.05 -13.50 -6.62
C ASN A 32 -29.28 -12.00 -6.37
N PHE A 33 -30.43 -11.46 -6.78
CA PHE A 33 -30.79 -10.06 -6.53
C PHE A 33 -30.94 -9.77 -5.03
N ARG A 34 -31.65 -10.65 -4.30
CA ARG A 34 -31.81 -10.54 -2.85
C ARG A 34 -30.45 -10.63 -2.15
N ASP A 35 -29.62 -11.57 -2.54
CA ASP A 35 -28.31 -11.80 -1.92
C ASP A 35 -27.34 -10.65 -2.22
N ARG A 36 -27.38 -10.06 -3.42
CA ARG A 36 -26.66 -8.81 -3.73
C ARG A 36 -27.05 -7.67 -2.79
N GLY A 37 -28.36 -7.50 -2.53
CA GLY A 37 -28.86 -6.50 -1.59
C GLY A 37 -28.33 -6.73 -0.17
N ARG A 38 -28.32 -7.99 0.29
CA ARG A 38 -27.74 -8.38 1.58
C ARG A 38 -26.25 -8.06 1.65
N THR A 39 -25.47 -8.50 0.67
CA THR A 39 -24.02 -8.23 0.61
C THR A 39 -23.70 -6.75 0.65
N HIS A 40 -24.49 -5.90 -0.01
CA HIS A 40 -24.27 -4.45 0.02
C HIS A 40 -24.54 -3.84 1.40
N LEU A 41 -25.63 -4.27 2.07
CA LEU A 41 -25.91 -3.83 3.44
C LEU A 41 -24.83 -4.29 4.42
N LEU A 42 -24.34 -5.52 4.27
CA LEU A 42 -23.23 -6.07 5.06
C LEU A 42 -21.95 -5.25 4.89
N ALA A 43 -21.58 -4.93 3.65
CA ALA A 43 -20.41 -4.12 3.35
C ALA A 43 -20.51 -2.71 3.96
N ASN A 44 -21.65 -2.04 3.82
CA ASN A 44 -21.87 -0.70 4.39
C ASN A 44 -21.84 -0.72 5.93
N SER A 45 -22.37 -1.79 6.55
CA SER A 45 -22.29 -1.99 8.00
C SER A 45 -20.85 -2.20 8.46
N ALA A 46 -20.07 -3.00 7.73
CA ALA A 46 -18.67 -3.24 8.03
C ALA A 46 -17.84 -1.95 7.90
N GLU A 47 -18.07 -1.16 6.85
CA GLU A 47 -17.44 0.15 6.67
C GLU A 47 -17.76 1.11 7.83
N SER A 48 -19.04 1.21 8.20
CA SER A 48 -19.48 2.06 9.31
C SER A 48 -18.85 1.63 10.64
N ALA A 49 -18.75 0.32 10.89
CA ALA A 49 -18.09 -0.22 12.08
C ALA A 49 -16.61 0.14 12.11
N VAL A 50 -15.89 0.03 10.98
CA VAL A 50 -14.47 0.42 10.87
C VAL A 50 -14.29 1.92 11.08
N ILE A 51 -15.15 2.76 10.49
CA ILE A 51 -15.09 4.22 10.71
C ILE A 51 -15.31 4.56 12.18
N SER A 52 -16.31 3.95 12.82
CA SER A 52 -16.58 4.14 14.26
C SER A 52 -15.39 3.70 15.11
N MET A 53 -14.80 2.55 14.77
CA MET A 53 -13.61 2.00 15.42
C MET A 53 -12.44 3.00 15.33
N LEU A 54 -12.10 3.45 14.12
CA LEU A 54 -11.01 4.41 13.87
C LEU A 54 -11.22 5.77 14.55
N ARG A 55 -12.47 6.22 14.71
CA ARG A 55 -12.79 7.48 15.40
C ARG A 55 -12.68 7.39 16.92
N SER A 56 -12.72 6.19 17.49
CA SER A 56 -12.69 6.05 18.94
C SER A 56 -11.27 6.29 19.49
N ARG A 57 -11.20 7.13 20.53
CA ARG A 57 -9.96 7.64 21.16
C ARG A 57 -8.96 6.58 21.66
N PRO A 58 -9.38 5.39 22.17
CA PRO A 58 -8.44 4.38 22.67
C PRO A 58 -7.46 3.84 21.61
N PHE A 59 -7.76 4.04 20.32
CA PHE A 59 -6.95 3.55 19.20
C PHE A 59 -5.67 4.35 18.95
N TRP A 60 -5.57 5.58 19.46
CA TRP A 60 -4.49 6.52 19.12
C TRP A 60 -3.60 6.90 20.32
N ASP A 61 -3.93 6.45 21.54
CA ASP A 61 -3.25 6.87 22.77
C ASP A 61 -1.91 6.14 23.05
N ALA A 62 -1.54 5.10 22.29
CA ALA A 62 -0.33 4.31 22.55
C ALA A 62 0.85 4.66 21.61
N HIS A 63 1.90 5.28 22.16
CA HIS A 63 3.15 5.67 21.49
C HIS A 63 4.16 4.51 21.27
N VAL A 64 3.71 3.26 21.22
CA VAL A 64 4.61 2.09 21.26
C VAL A 64 4.17 1.06 20.25
N VAL A 65 5.16 0.47 19.57
CA VAL A 65 5.14 -0.73 18.69
C VAL A 65 3.75 -1.34 18.52
N SER A 66 3.27 -1.31 17.29
CA SER A 66 1.97 -1.86 16.92
C SER A 66 1.89 -3.37 17.24
N SER A 67 1.21 -3.72 18.33
CA SER A 67 0.95 -5.10 18.74
C SER A 67 -0.54 -5.44 18.64
N ARG A 68 -0.92 -6.73 18.73
CA ARG A 68 -2.32 -7.20 18.68
C ARG A 68 -3.23 -6.45 19.65
N THR A 69 -2.71 -6.08 20.83
CA THR A 69 -3.48 -5.39 21.89
C THR A 69 -3.56 -3.87 21.67
N ARG A 70 -2.59 -3.27 20.96
CA ARG A 70 -2.43 -1.81 20.83
C ARG A 70 -2.80 -1.27 19.45
N SER A 71 -2.77 -2.12 18.43
CA SER A 71 -3.15 -1.81 17.05
C SER A 71 -3.94 -2.96 16.44
N PRO A 72 -5.08 -3.36 17.03
CA PRO A 72 -5.88 -4.51 16.60
C PRO A 72 -6.41 -4.38 15.15
N TRP A 73 -6.36 -3.16 14.62
CA TRP A 73 -6.81 -2.81 13.28
C TRP A 73 -5.83 -3.17 12.17
N ILE A 74 -4.55 -3.42 12.45
CA ILE A 74 -3.56 -3.73 11.41
C ILE A 74 -3.87 -5.10 10.82
N TYR A 75 -4.09 -5.20 9.52
CA TYR A 75 -4.22 -6.49 8.86
C TYR A 75 -2.86 -7.18 8.75
N GLY A 76 -2.76 -8.48 9.09
CA GLY A 76 -1.51 -9.21 8.89
C GLY A 76 -1.44 -10.55 9.60
N ILE A 77 -0.50 -11.38 9.15
CA ILE A 77 -0.18 -12.67 9.78
C ILE A 77 0.49 -12.39 11.13
N ILE A 78 0.08 -13.14 12.13
CA ILE A 78 0.73 -13.16 13.44
C ILE A 78 2.15 -13.72 13.24
N GLY A 79 3.17 -12.89 13.49
CA GLY A 79 4.55 -13.31 13.44
C GLY A 79 4.83 -14.47 14.41
N GLY A 80 5.97 -15.14 14.26
CA GLY A 80 6.35 -16.27 15.12
C GLY A 80 6.47 -15.96 16.62
N ASP A 81 6.38 -14.67 16.99
CA ASP A 81 6.34 -14.18 18.36
C ASP A 81 4.92 -14.03 18.95
N GLY A 82 3.87 -14.29 18.17
CA GLY A 82 2.47 -14.21 18.62
C GLY A 82 1.89 -12.80 18.68
N GLU A 83 2.67 -11.75 18.42
CA GLU A 83 2.31 -10.34 18.70
C GLU A 83 2.53 -9.39 17.52
N THR A 84 3.55 -9.62 16.69
CA THR A 84 3.81 -8.80 15.51
C THR A 84 2.85 -9.12 14.37
N ARG A 85 2.43 -8.10 13.62
CA ARG A 85 1.64 -8.29 12.39
C ARG A 85 2.45 -7.85 11.20
N VAL A 86 2.61 -8.74 10.22
CA VAL A 86 3.20 -8.35 8.93
C VAL A 86 2.07 -8.06 7.95
N GLY A 87 1.97 -6.78 7.57
CA GLY A 87 0.98 -6.32 6.62
C GLY A 87 1.18 -6.91 5.22
N GLY A 88 0.07 -7.16 4.53
CA GLY A 88 0.06 -7.41 3.09
C GLY A 88 0.29 -8.83 2.61
N ILE A 89 0.12 -9.85 3.47
CA ILE A 89 0.43 -11.23 3.10
C ILE A 89 -0.80 -12.04 2.65
N LEU A 90 -2.00 -11.74 3.16
CA LEU A 90 -3.12 -12.68 3.06
C LEU A 90 -4.25 -12.14 2.16
N ASP A 91 -4.78 -13.00 1.29
CA ASP A 91 -6.09 -12.75 0.68
C ASP A 91 -7.12 -12.87 1.82
N LEU A 92 -8.12 -11.98 1.82
CA LEU A 92 -9.18 -11.97 2.83
C LEU A 92 -9.95 -13.30 2.88
N LYS A 93 -9.91 -14.06 1.78
CA LYS A 93 -10.48 -15.39 1.64
C LYS A 93 -9.74 -16.43 2.48
N ASP A 94 -8.42 -16.33 2.51
CA ASP A 94 -7.53 -17.26 3.20
C ASP A 94 -7.26 -16.84 4.65
N ALA A 95 -7.73 -15.65 5.03
CA ALA A 95 -7.62 -15.13 6.39
C ALA A 95 -8.49 -15.89 7.39
N ASP A 96 -7.87 -16.42 8.45
CA ASP A 96 -8.61 -16.91 9.60
C ASP A 96 -9.30 -15.77 10.35
N GLY A 97 -10.27 -16.10 11.22
CA GLY A 97 -11.07 -15.11 11.95
C GLY A 97 -10.23 -14.11 12.76
N ASP A 98 -9.06 -14.53 13.22
CA ASP A 98 -8.12 -13.74 14.02
C ASP A 98 -7.14 -12.89 13.18
N GLU A 99 -7.09 -13.11 11.86
CA GLU A 99 -6.14 -12.46 10.92
C GLU A 99 -6.79 -11.30 10.14
N ALA A 100 -8.12 -11.19 10.17
CA ALA A 100 -8.84 -10.01 9.70
C ALA A 100 -8.67 -8.82 10.67
N SER A 101 -8.63 -7.60 10.14
CA SER A 101 -8.63 -6.37 10.94
C SER A 101 -9.93 -6.21 11.73
N LEU A 102 -11.02 -6.68 11.14
CA LEU A 102 -12.32 -6.79 11.76
C LEU A 102 -13.04 -7.98 11.13
N GLY A 103 -13.51 -8.91 11.96
CA GLY A 103 -14.31 -10.05 11.53
C GLY A 103 -15.53 -10.15 12.43
N GLY A 104 -16.69 -10.43 11.84
CA GLY A 104 -17.93 -10.58 12.59
C GLY A 104 -18.89 -11.52 11.91
N THR A 105 -19.58 -12.32 12.72
CA THR A 105 -20.77 -13.06 12.29
C THR A 105 -21.98 -12.25 12.71
N LEU A 106 -22.85 -11.89 11.76
CA LEU A 106 -24.17 -11.40 12.12
C LEU A 106 -25.03 -12.59 12.55
N SER A 107 -25.02 -12.89 13.85
CA SER A 107 -25.92 -13.89 14.42
C SER A 107 -27.18 -13.25 15.03
N ARG A 108 -28.26 -14.01 14.97
CA ARG A 108 -29.64 -13.77 15.43
C ARG A 108 -29.91 -12.42 16.12
N GLY A 109 -30.57 -11.53 15.39
CA GLY A 109 -31.11 -10.24 15.88
C GLY A 109 -31.40 -9.26 14.75
N THR A 110 -30.69 -9.38 13.62
CA THR A 110 -30.78 -8.40 12.53
C THR A 110 -31.67 -8.85 11.37
N TYR A 111 -31.81 -10.15 11.06
CA TYR A 111 -32.80 -10.66 10.09
C TYR A 111 -33.11 -12.16 10.34
N PRO A 112 -34.38 -12.62 10.20
CA PRO A 112 -34.72 -14.04 10.33
C PRO A 112 -34.34 -14.82 9.06
N GLY A 113 -33.56 -15.89 9.23
CA GLY A 113 -33.37 -16.91 8.20
C GLY A 113 -34.68 -17.65 7.91
N ILE A 114 -34.99 -17.87 6.63
CA ILE A 114 -36.21 -18.57 6.22
C ILE A 114 -35.94 -20.09 6.26
N GLY A 115 -36.77 -20.80 7.01
CA GLY A 115 -36.99 -22.24 6.86
C GLY A 115 -35.88 -23.16 7.37
N ALA A 116 -35.77 -23.31 8.71
CA ALA A 116 -35.07 -24.41 9.43
C ALA A 116 -33.65 -24.82 9.00
N GLY A 117 -33.05 -24.17 8.01
CA GLY A 117 -31.65 -24.33 7.64
C GLY A 117 -30.77 -23.75 8.73
N THR A 118 -29.62 -24.39 8.95
CA THR A 118 -28.52 -23.84 9.74
C THR A 118 -28.38 -22.36 9.39
N PRO A 119 -28.32 -21.44 10.36
CA PRO A 119 -28.24 -20.01 10.09
C PRO A 119 -27.20 -19.76 9.01
N GLY A 120 -27.63 -19.17 7.89
CA GLY A 120 -26.69 -18.62 6.93
C GLY A 120 -25.90 -17.56 7.67
N GLU A 121 -24.67 -17.90 8.06
CA GLU A 121 -23.79 -16.97 8.76
C GLU A 121 -23.32 -15.96 7.73
N ASP A 122 -24.07 -14.86 7.59
CA ASP A 122 -23.63 -13.68 6.88
C ASP A 122 -22.40 -13.14 7.64
N ARG A 123 -21.23 -13.58 7.20
CA ARG A 123 -19.93 -13.23 7.75
C ARG A 123 -19.34 -12.11 6.92
N TYR A 124 -18.82 -11.10 7.58
CA TYR A 124 -17.97 -10.10 6.94
C TYR A 124 -16.57 -10.16 7.53
N ARG A 125 -15.58 -9.92 6.67
CA ARG A 125 -14.19 -9.73 7.05
C ARG A 125 -13.73 -8.42 6.46
N VAL A 126 -12.90 -7.68 7.17
CA VAL A 126 -12.33 -6.43 6.71
C VAL A 126 -10.82 -6.49 6.85
N LYS A 127 -10.14 -6.04 5.80
CA LYS A 127 -8.71 -5.77 5.75
C LYS A 127 -8.50 -4.27 5.78
N LEU A 128 -7.93 -3.77 6.87
CA LEU A 128 -7.57 -2.38 7.02
C LEU A 128 -6.06 -2.23 6.90
N ILE A 129 -5.65 -1.36 5.98
CA ILE A 129 -4.24 -1.10 5.67
C ILE A 129 -3.97 0.39 5.85
N ASP A 130 -2.87 0.70 6.51
CA ASP A 130 -2.37 2.07 6.61
C ASP A 130 -1.80 2.50 5.25
N THR A 131 -2.42 3.48 4.59
CA THR A 131 -1.91 4.01 3.32
C THR A 131 -0.55 4.69 3.45
N SER A 132 -0.16 5.13 4.67
CA SER A 132 1.16 5.66 4.94
C SER A 132 2.21 4.56 5.18
N ALA A 133 1.80 3.29 5.30
CA ALA A 133 2.70 2.14 5.29
C ALA A 133 3.09 1.68 3.87
N GLN A 134 2.56 2.33 2.83
CA GLN A 134 2.69 1.93 1.43
C GLN A 134 3.50 2.95 0.62
N ILE A 135 4.13 2.49 -0.47
CA ILE A 135 4.83 3.36 -1.43
C ILE A 135 3.79 4.10 -2.30
N HIS A 136 3.85 5.43 -2.28
CA HIS A 136 2.96 6.27 -3.06
C HIS A 136 3.38 6.34 -4.54
N LEU A 137 2.59 5.71 -5.43
CA LEU A 137 2.84 5.63 -6.88
C LEU A 137 2.81 7.00 -7.57
N ASN A 138 2.01 7.94 -7.05
CA ASN A 138 1.91 9.30 -7.56
C ASN A 138 2.93 10.26 -6.91
N GLY A 139 3.88 9.73 -6.15
CA GLY A 139 5.00 10.50 -5.61
C GLY A 139 5.80 11.20 -6.71
N LYS A 140 6.15 12.46 -6.49
CA LYS A 140 6.98 13.26 -7.40
C LYS A 140 8.46 13.25 -7.06
N GLN A 141 8.83 12.44 -6.06
CA GLN A 141 10.21 12.31 -5.61
C GLN A 141 11.05 11.52 -6.61
N ASP A 142 12.29 11.96 -6.82
CA ASP A 142 13.21 11.33 -7.79
C ASP A 142 13.51 9.86 -7.45
N THR A 143 13.54 9.53 -6.16
CA THR A 143 13.84 8.18 -5.67
C THR A 143 12.70 7.18 -5.88
N LEU A 144 11.53 7.62 -6.36
CA LEU A 144 10.37 6.73 -6.51
C LEU A 144 10.67 5.56 -7.46
N ALA A 145 11.33 5.81 -8.59
CA ALA A 145 11.66 4.77 -9.55
C ALA A 145 12.60 3.70 -8.94
N ASP A 146 13.57 4.13 -8.14
CA ASP A 146 14.48 3.22 -7.46
C ASP A 146 13.75 2.43 -6.38
N MET A 147 12.93 3.09 -5.56
CA MET A 147 12.14 2.42 -4.52
C MET A 147 11.19 1.37 -5.09
N LEU A 148 10.51 1.65 -6.21
CA LEU A 148 9.65 0.65 -6.86
C LEU A 148 10.45 -0.54 -7.39
N THR A 149 11.64 -0.29 -7.95
CA THR A 149 12.52 -1.37 -8.41
C THR A 149 13.01 -2.23 -7.24
N ASN A 150 13.40 -1.59 -6.15
CA ASN A 150 13.85 -2.25 -4.93
C ASN A 150 12.72 -3.03 -4.26
N LEU A 151 11.47 -2.55 -4.34
CA LEU A 151 10.31 -3.29 -3.83
C LEU A 151 10.13 -4.62 -4.57
N GLY A 152 10.24 -4.63 -5.90
CA GLY A 152 10.19 -5.87 -6.67
C GLY A 152 11.28 -6.86 -6.27
N GLN A 153 12.50 -6.37 -6.00
CA GLN A 153 13.61 -7.19 -5.51
C GLN A 153 13.41 -7.68 -4.07
N ALA A 154 12.88 -6.84 -3.20
CA ALA A 154 12.60 -7.19 -1.80
C ALA A 154 11.54 -8.30 -1.71
N LEU A 155 10.51 -8.24 -2.56
CA LEU A 155 9.50 -9.30 -2.64
C LEU A 155 10.07 -10.59 -3.22
N ALA A 156 10.94 -10.52 -4.24
CA ALA A 156 11.61 -11.70 -4.77
C ALA A 156 12.52 -12.40 -3.75
N GLY A 157 13.15 -11.63 -2.86
CA GLY A 157 14.05 -12.15 -1.82
C GLY A 157 13.38 -12.56 -0.50
N ASP A 158 12.07 -12.34 -0.35
CA ASP A 158 11.31 -12.70 0.84
C ASP A 158 10.68 -14.09 0.65
N ASP A 159 10.96 -15.00 1.58
CA ASP A 159 10.54 -16.42 1.54
C ASP A 159 9.02 -16.61 1.38
N ARG A 160 8.21 -15.60 1.73
CA ARG A 160 6.74 -15.65 1.62
C ARG A 160 6.24 -15.38 0.21
N TYR A 161 6.94 -14.55 -0.57
CA TYR A 161 6.51 -14.18 -1.92
C TYR A 161 7.34 -14.90 -2.97
N GLY A 162 8.67 -14.91 -2.81
CA GLY A 162 9.62 -15.62 -3.66
C GLY A 162 9.57 -15.24 -5.15
N ILE A 163 8.85 -14.18 -5.51
CA ILE A 163 8.53 -13.78 -6.88
C ILE A 163 8.60 -12.26 -6.98
N ASN A 164 9.21 -11.75 -8.04
CA ASN A 164 9.14 -10.32 -8.37
C ASN A 164 7.80 -9.99 -9.06
N PRO A 165 6.91 -9.14 -8.52
CA PRO A 165 5.66 -8.81 -9.20
C PRO A 165 5.82 -7.81 -10.36
N LEU A 166 7.03 -7.37 -10.69
CA LEU A 166 7.27 -6.40 -11.77
C LEU A 166 7.47 -7.04 -13.15
N TRP A 167 7.31 -8.36 -13.27
CA TRP A 167 7.23 -9.01 -14.57
C TRP A 167 5.93 -8.64 -15.29
N THR A 168 6.00 -8.50 -16.61
CA THR A 168 4.81 -8.21 -17.44
C THR A 168 3.81 -9.36 -17.46
N GLU A 169 4.29 -10.59 -17.24
CA GLU A 169 3.47 -11.80 -17.21
C GLU A 169 3.67 -12.55 -15.86
N PRO A 170 2.75 -13.46 -15.49
CA PRO A 170 2.85 -14.22 -14.25
C PRO A 170 4.06 -15.16 -14.19
N ASN A 171 4.44 -15.61 -13.00
CA ASN A 171 5.52 -16.60 -12.78
C ASN A 171 6.86 -16.20 -13.40
N GLU A 172 7.21 -14.92 -13.28
CA GLU A 172 8.49 -14.38 -13.78
C GLU A 172 8.71 -14.54 -15.29
N SER A 173 7.63 -14.50 -16.06
CA SER A 173 7.67 -14.57 -17.51
C SER A 173 7.56 -13.18 -18.17
N GLY A 174 7.99 -13.10 -19.43
CA GLY A 174 7.98 -11.86 -20.21
C GLY A 174 9.15 -10.92 -19.88
N LYS A 175 8.88 -9.62 -19.75
CA LYS A 175 9.89 -8.59 -19.48
C LYS A 175 9.82 -8.16 -18.02
N LEU A 176 10.96 -8.14 -17.34
CA LEU A 176 11.07 -7.50 -16.03
C LEU A 176 11.04 -5.97 -16.19
N LEU A 177 10.03 -5.33 -15.62
CA LEU A 177 9.91 -3.88 -15.59
C LEU A 177 10.76 -3.29 -14.46
N LYS A 178 11.29 -2.10 -14.70
CA LYS A 178 11.90 -1.26 -13.65
C LYS A 178 10.88 -0.24 -13.15
N GLY A 179 11.09 0.31 -11.96
CA GLY A 179 10.23 1.37 -11.44
C GLY A 179 10.18 2.61 -12.33
N ALA A 180 11.22 2.86 -13.14
CA ALA A 180 11.20 3.90 -14.17
C ALA A 180 10.13 3.67 -15.25
N ASP A 181 9.87 2.41 -15.64
CA ASP A 181 8.82 2.06 -16.61
C ASP A 181 7.43 2.37 -16.03
N ILE A 182 7.23 2.11 -14.73
CA ILE A 182 5.98 2.41 -14.01
C ILE A 182 5.74 3.92 -13.94
N VAL A 183 6.79 4.68 -13.61
CA VAL A 183 6.72 6.16 -13.59
C VAL A 183 6.45 6.72 -14.99
N GLN A 184 7.06 6.12 -16.03
CA GLN A 184 6.80 6.53 -17.41
C GLN A 184 5.35 6.25 -17.82
N PHE A 185 4.81 5.09 -17.46
CA PHE A 185 3.41 4.74 -17.70
C PHE A 185 2.46 5.69 -16.98
N ARG A 186 2.70 5.96 -15.69
CA ARG A 186 1.95 6.95 -14.91
C ARG A 186 1.86 8.29 -15.61
N ASN A 187 2.97 8.79 -16.14
CA ASN A 187 3.03 10.08 -16.81
C ASN A 187 2.21 10.11 -18.13
N ARG A 188 1.89 8.95 -18.71
CA ARG A 188 1.02 8.82 -19.90
C ARG A 188 -0.47 8.73 -19.54
N LEU A 189 -0.81 8.46 -18.28
CA LEU A 189 -2.20 8.40 -17.83
C LEU A 189 -2.85 9.80 -17.85
N PRO A 190 -4.18 9.88 -17.94
CA PRO A 190 -4.90 11.15 -17.78
C PRO A 190 -4.51 11.84 -16.47
N GLY A 191 -4.02 13.07 -16.56
CA GLY A 191 -3.56 13.83 -15.38
C GLY A 191 -2.16 13.44 -14.86
N GLY A 192 -1.46 12.52 -15.53
CA GLY A 192 -0.11 12.09 -15.19
C GLY A 192 -0.02 11.36 -13.85
N GLN A 193 -1.12 10.73 -13.43
CA GLN A 193 -1.29 10.10 -12.12
C GLN A 193 -2.16 8.84 -12.27
N PHE A 194 -1.91 7.87 -11.40
CA PHE A 194 -2.79 6.73 -11.20
C PHE A 194 -4.04 7.17 -10.45
N SER A 195 -5.22 6.90 -11.00
CA SER A 195 -6.49 7.11 -10.29
C SER A 195 -6.77 5.99 -9.29
N SER A 196 -6.28 4.78 -9.61
CA SER A 196 -6.46 3.55 -8.85
C SER A 196 -5.24 2.64 -9.03
N LYS A 197 -4.95 1.81 -8.02
CA LYS A 197 -3.91 0.77 -8.12
C LYS A 197 -4.21 -0.23 -9.24
N SER A 198 -5.49 -0.41 -9.61
CA SER A 198 -5.90 -1.34 -10.67
C SER A 198 -5.36 -0.99 -12.05
N GLU A 199 -5.04 0.28 -12.31
CA GLU A 199 -4.44 0.71 -13.57
C GLU A 199 -3.03 0.12 -13.77
N LEU A 200 -2.35 -0.27 -12.69
CA LEU A 200 -1.06 -0.96 -12.76
C LEU A 200 -1.19 -2.37 -13.37
N ALA A 201 -2.36 -3.02 -13.31
CA ALA A 201 -2.58 -4.31 -13.96
C ALA A 201 -2.39 -4.26 -15.48
N ALA A 202 -2.51 -3.09 -16.10
CA ALA A 202 -2.24 -2.92 -17.53
C ALA A 202 -0.76 -3.14 -17.88
N LEU A 203 0.15 -3.03 -16.90
CA LEU A 203 1.59 -3.25 -17.08
C LEU A 203 2.05 -4.65 -16.68
N ILE A 204 1.59 -5.14 -15.52
CA ILE A 204 2.11 -6.35 -14.87
C ILE A 204 1.12 -7.52 -14.85
N GLY A 205 -0.12 -7.30 -15.30
CA GLY A 205 -1.21 -8.27 -15.19
C GLY A 205 -1.91 -8.25 -13.82
N SER A 206 -3.08 -8.90 -13.75
CA SER A 206 -3.90 -8.93 -12.53
C SER A 206 -3.31 -9.79 -11.41
N GLU A 207 -2.60 -10.86 -11.77
CA GLU A 207 -2.00 -11.79 -10.80
C GLU A 207 -0.85 -11.10 -10.05
N ASN A 208 0.09 -10.50 -10.79
CA ASN A 208 1.17 -9.73 -10.19
C ASN A 208 0.67 -8.47 -9.47
N LEU A 209 -0.44 -7.86 -9.94
CA LEU A 209 -1.09 -6.78 -9.21
C LEU A 209 -1.55 -7.23 -7.82
N ALA A 210 -2.16 -8.42 -7.69
CA ALA A 210 -2.61 -8.93 -6.40
C ALA A 210 -1.45 -9.01 -5.40
N LEU A 211 -0.28 -9.49 -5.86
CA LEU A 211 0.94 -9.58 -5.04
C LEU A 211 1.46 -8.21 -4.59
N ILE A 212 1.47 -7.19 -5.45
CA ILE A 212 2.04 -5.88 -5.09
C ILE A 212 1.03 -4.92 -4.40
N SER A 213 -0.27 -5.20 -4.51
CA SER A 213 -1.35 -4.25 -4.17
C SER A 213 -1.36 -3.74 -2.73
N ASP A 214 -0.81 -4.53 -1.80
CA ASP A 214 -0.70 -4.20 -0.38
C ASP A 214 0.55 -3.38 -0.02
N PHE A 215 1.49 -3.20 -0.94
CA PHE A 215 2.74 -2.46 -0.72
C PHE A 215 2.74 -1.07 -1.36
N VAL A 216 1.83 -0.82 -2.29
CA VAL A 216 1.76 0.43 -3.06
C VAL A 216 0.42 1.12 -2.88
N THR A 217 0.37 2.44 -3.04
CA THR A 217 -0.88 3.21 -3.04
C THR A 217 -0.92 4.26 -4.13
N ALA A 218 -2.11 4.49 -4.69
CA ALA A 218 -2.38 5.62 -5.60
C ALA A 218 -2.69 6.92 -4.83
N HIS A 219 -3.15 6.81 -3.58
CA HIS A 219 -3.56 7.94 -2.76
C HIS A 219 -2.78 7.94 -1.45
N ALA A 220 -2.11 9.05 -1.16
CA ALA A 220 -1.40 9.27 0.11
C ALA A 220 -1.36 10.75 0.46
N TRP A 221 -1.21 11.05 1.75
CA TRP A 221 -0.87 12.41 2.16
C TRP A 221 0.53 12.77 1.66
N VAL A 222 0.68 13.99 1.13
CA VAL A 222 1.96 14.53 0.66
C VAL A 222 2.29 15.74 1.52
N ASN A 223 3.43 15.68 2.20
CA ASN A 223 3.95 16.83 2.93
C ASN A 223 4.57 17.81 1.94
N PRO A 224 4.05 19.04 1.77
CA PRO A 224 4.59 20.00 0.81
C PRO A 224 5.90 20.65 1.31
N TYR A 225 6.23 20.50 2.59
CA TYR A 225 7.38 21.15 3.23
C TYR A 225 8.63 20.27 3.26
N THR A 226 8.56 19.06 2.71
CA THR A 226 9.75 18.21 2.60
C THR A 226 10.72 18.82 1.60
N GLN A 227 12.00 18.76 1.97
CA GLN A 227 13.07 19.38 1.21
C GLN A 227 14.07 18.32 0.81
N ARG A 228 14.59 18.46 -0.39
CA ARG A 228 15.73 17.70 -0.90
C ARG A 228 16.95 18.61 -0.92
N SER A 229 18.12 18.05 -0.67
CA SER A 229 19.35 18.69 -1.09
C SER A 229 19.31 18.85 -2.62
N GLY A 230 19.23 20.08 -3.12
CA GLY A 230 19.36 20.35 -4.55
C GLY A 230 20.68 19.77 -5.08
N ALA A 231 20.71 19.46 -6.38
CA ALA A 231 21.88 18.93 -7.06
C ALA A 231 23.14 19.69 -6.61
N GLY A 232 23.99 18.98 -5.87
CA GLY A 232 25.13 19.57 -5.19
C GLY A 232 26.09 20.16 -6.20
N ARG A 233 26.32 21.47 -6.12
CA ARG A 233 27.68 21.95 -6.33
C ARG A 233 28.56 21.19 -5.34
N GLU A 234 29.66 20.59 -5.79
CA GLU A 234 30.59 19.89 -4.90
C GLU A 234 30.85 20.75 -3.66
N VAL A 235 30.55 20.21 -2.49
CA VAL A 235 31.08 20.76 -1.25
C VAL A 235 32.56 20.38 -1.24
N ASN A 236 33.38 21.21 -1.89
CA ASN A 236 34.83 21.06 -1.89
C ASN A 236 35.36 21.35 -0.49
N ASN A 237 35.37 20.34 0.37
CA ASN A 237 36.08 20.38 1.66
C ASN A 237 37.58 20.17 1.40
N ARG A 238 38.24 21.15 0.76
CA ARG A 238 39.71 21.16 0.71
C ARG A 238 40.23 21.58 2.08
N VAL A 239 40.74 20.61 2.84
CA VAL A 239 41.65 20.88 3.95
C VAL A 239 43.02 21.15 3.34
N GLY A 240 43.30 22.42 3.06
CA GLY A 240 44.60 22.89 2.63
C GLY A 240 45.03 24.08 3.48
N THR A 241 46.26 24.04 3.99
CA THR A 241 46.94 25.19 4.58
C THR A 241 47.18 26.26 3.50
N GLY A 242 46.21 27.14 3.31
CA GLY A 242 46.30 28.28 2.41
C GLY A 242 46.89 29.51 3.11
N VAL A 243 47.98 30.03 2.56
CA VAL A 243 48.63 31.29 2.96
C VAL A 243 47.66 32.46 2.79
N GLN A 244 47.56 33.31 3.81
CA GLN A 244 46.74 34.52 3.83
C GLN A 244 47.22 35.51 2.76
N GLY A 245 46.39 35.75 1.74
CA GLY A 245 46.60 36.85 0.80
C GLY A 245 45.75 36.71 -0.45
N ALA A 246 44.74 37.58 -0.59
CA ALA A 246 43.85 37.77 -1.73
C ALA A 246 42.71 36.74 -1.95
N GLY A 247 41.47 37.24 -1.88
CA GLY A 247 40.29 36.61 -2.47
C GLY A 247 39.54 35.64 -1.56
N GLY A 248 38.24 35.88 -1.38
CA GLY A 248 37.36 35.17 -0.44
C GLY A 248 37.52 33.64 -0.42
N VAL A 249 37.85 33.14 0.77
CA VAL A 249 37.99 31.71 1.07
C VAL A 249 36.60 31.07 1.05
N ILE A 250 36.27 30.48 -0.10
CA ILE A 250 35.16 29.55 -0.26
C ILE A 250 35.57 28.22 0.40
N GLY A 251 34.77 27.71 1.33
CA GLY A 251 34.86 26.31 1.77
C GLY A 251 35.46 26.02 3.15
N THR A 252 35.14 26.81 4.18
CA THR A 252 35.38 26.39 5.57
C THR A 252 34.08 26.38 6.37
N THR A 253 33.52 25.18 6.64
CA THR A 253 32.68 24.98 7.83
C THR A 253 33.60 24.79 9.02
N GLY A 254 34.31 25.85 9.38
CA GLY A 254 35.01 25.98 10.64
C GLY A 254 34.28 27.02 11.46
N VAL A 255 33.70 26.63 12.59
CA VAL A 255 33.26 27.60 13.60
C VAL A 255 34.54 28.31 14.07
N SER A 256 34.76 29.54 13.60
CA SER A 256 35.84 30.38 14.13
C SER A 256 35.60 30.59 15.62
N ARG A 257 36.59 30.28 16.46
CA ARG A 257 36.52 30.54 17.92
C ARG A 257 36.37 32.03 18.27
N ASN A 258 36.48 32.90 17.26
CA ASN A 258 36.33 34.35 17.39
C ASN A 258 35.00 34.88 16.79
N LEU A 259 34.08 34.01 16.36
CA LEU A 259 32.74 34.45 15.92
C LEU A 259 31.82 34.65 17.14
N PRO A 260 30.87 35.60 17.09
CA PRO A 260 29.87 35.80 18.14
C PRO A 260 29.14 34.49 18.46
N GLN A 261 28.98 34.19 19.75
CA GLN A 261 28.34 32.96 20.27
C GLN A 261 26.86 32.81 19.89
N ASP A 262 26.25 33.80 19.25
CA ASP A 262 24.82 33.76 18.89
C ASP A 262 24.60 32.88 17.63
N PRO A 263 23.91 31.72 17.75
CA PRO A 263 23.66 30.80 16.65
C PRO A 263 22.89 31.44 15.48
N ARG A 264 22.15 32.53 15.74
CA ARG A 264 21.39 33.26 14.71
C ARG A 264 22.26 34.13 13.81
N SER A 265 23.52 34.38 14.20
CA SER A 265 24.48 35.20 13.45
C SER A 265 25.42 34.36 12.57
N GLN A 266 25.38 33.03 12.67
CA GLN A 266 26.22 32.12 11.89
C GLN A 266 25.65 31.91 10.48
N ARG A 267 26.22 32.59 9.49
CA ARG A 267 25.93 32.32 8.07
C ARG A 267 26.78 31.15 7.56
N VAL A 268 26.17 29.97 7.49
CA VAL A 268 26.77 28.80 6.82
C VAL A 268 26.78 29.06 5.32
N THR A 269 27.97 29.29 4.77
CA THR A 269 28.15 29.53 3.32
C THR A 269 28.68 28.22 2.70
N GLY A 270 27.83 27.52 1.92
CA GLY A 270 28.21 26.26 1.25
C GLY A 270 27.22 25.09 1.34
N ALA A 271 26.08 25.25 2.02
CA ALA A 271 25.02 24.23 1.98
C ALA A 271 24.34 24.23 0.59
N ALA A 272 24.16 23.04 0.01
CA ALA A 272 23.39 22.88 -1.23
C ALA A 272 22.00 23.52 -1.06
N GLN A 273 21.55 24.27 -2.07
CA GLN A 273 20.25 24.90 -2.05
C GLN A 273 19.18 23.82 -1.85
N LEU A 274 18.38 23.95 -0.80
CA LEU A 274 17.31 23.00 -0.51
C LEU A 274 16.17 23.25 -1.52
N GLY A 275 15.87 22.26 -2.34
CA GLY A 275 14.73 22.27 -3.25
C GLY A 275 13.51 21.70 -2.55
N GLY A 276 12.36 22.36 -2.69
CA GLY A 276 11.08 21.78 -2.24
C GLY A 276 10.76 20.55 -3.08
N GLU A 277 10.58 19.40 -2.42
CA GLU A 277 10.19 18.15 -3.06
C GLU A 277 9.16 17.50 -2.15
N GLY A 278 7.89 17.58 -2.52
CA GLY A 278 6.80 17.00 -1.73
C GLY A 278 6.92 15.49 -1.64
N ARG A 279 6.90 14.95 -0.43
CA ARG A 279 7.07 13.51 -0.16
C ARG A 279 5.90 12.98 0.65
N SER A 280 5.55 11.73 0.40
CA SER A 280 4.63 10.98 1.25
C SER A 280 5.46 10.24 2.29
N PRO A 281 5.36 10.62 3.59
CA PRO A 281 6.13 9.93 4.63
C PRO A 281 5.66 8.49 4.75
N ILE A 282 6.62 7.60 5.03
CA ILE A 282 6.35 6.19 5.29
C ILE A 282 6.30 5.98 6.80
N ASN A 283 5.19 5.43 7.29
CA ASN A 283 5.04 5.07 8.70
C ASN A 283 5.84 3.80 9.00
N ILE A 284 7.01 3.98 9.60
CA ILE A 284 7.94 2.88 9.91
C ILE A 284 7.38 1.85 10.89
N ASN A 285 6.36 2.21 11.68
CA ASN A 285 5.80 1.30 12.67
C ASN A 285 4.87 0.27 12.03
N THR A 286 4.27 0.60 10.89
CA THR A 286 3.23 -0.19 10.22
C THR A 286 3.63 -0.65 8.82
N ALA A 287 4.71 -0.08 8.27
CA ALA A 287 5.30 -0.48 6.99
C ALA A 287 5.78 -1.94 7.03
N PRO A 288 5.37 -2.77 6.06
CA PRO A 288 5.87 -4.13 5.96
C PRO A 288 7.35 -4.12 5.55
N GLU A 289 8.06 -5.18 5.92
CA GLU A 289 9.50 -5.33 5.68
C GLU A 289 9.92 -5.06 4.22
N PRO A 290 9.22 -5.57 3.18
CA PRO A 290 9.55 -5.25 1.79
C PRO A 290 9.51 -3.75 1.46
N VAL A 291 8.59 -2.98 2.06
CA VAL A 291 8.49 -1.52 1.86
C VAL A 291 9.64 -0.79 2.55
N LEU A 292 10.02 -1.25 3.74
CA LEU A 292 11.18 -0.69 4.46
C LEU A 292 12.48 -0.95 3.70
N ILE A 293 12.68 -2.18 3.22
CA ILE A 293 13.81 -2.56 2.37
C ILE A 293 13.81 -1.69 1.12
N ALA A 294 12.68 -1.58 0.41
CA ALA A 294 12.57 -0.79 -0.80
C ALA A 294 12.97 0.68 -0.62
N THR A 295 12.60 1.26 0.53
CA THR A 295 12.84 2.67 0.87
C THR A 295 14.28 2.93 1.28
N LEU A 296 14.92 1.98 1.98
CA LEU A 296 16.26 2.14 2.55
C LEU A 296 17.37 1.60 1.63
N MET A 297 17.03 0.68 0.72
CA MET A 297 17.97 0.11 -0.23
C MET A 297 18.47 1.20 -1.19
N GLY A 298 19.81 1.29 -1.31
CA GLY A 298 20.46 2.35 -2.09
C GLY A 298 20.62 3.69 -1.36
N VAL A 299 20.14 3.82 -0.11
CA VAL A 299 20.43 5.00 0.73
C VAL A 299 21.87 4.92 1.22
N GLY A 300 22.80 5.44 0.42
CA GLY A 300 24.20 5.64 0.79
C GLY A 300 24.41 7.00 1.43
N GLY A 301 24.74 7.04 2.71
CA GLY A 301 25.12 8.29 3.39
C GLY A 301 26.48 8.80 2.93
N ARG A 302 26.54 9.70 1.94
CA ARG A 302 27.70 10.58 1.71
C ARG A 302 27.52 11.89 2.46
N ARG A 303 27.48 11.82 3.79
CA ARG A 303 27.66 13.01 4.63
C ARG A 303 28.64 12.63 5.73
N ALA A 304 29.86 13.13 5.62
CA ALA A 304 30.79 13.10 6.73
C ALA A 304 30.16 13.93 7.86
N PHE A 305 29.68 13.28 8.90
CA PHE A 305 29.44 13.96 10.16
C PHE A 305 30.83 14.22 10.74
N PRO A 306 31.27 15.48 10.90
CA PRO A 306 32.50 15.75 11.63
C PRO A 306 32.27 15.26 13.06
N TYR A 307 32.93 14.15 13.41
CA TYR A 307 33.07 13.74 14.80
C TYR A 307 33.84 14.84 15.52
N MET A 308 33.16 15.63 16.35
CA MET A 308 33.83 16.49 17.32
C MET A 308 34.03 15.68 18.58
N SER A 309 35.24 15.18 18.84
CA SER A 309 35.58 14.80 20.21
C SER A 309 35.63 16.09 21.02
N ILE A 310 34.71 16.23 21.96
CA ILE A 310 34.92 17.15 23.07
C ILE A 310 35.90 16.42 23.97
N ASN A 311 37.20 16.67 23.77
CA ASN A 311 38.19 16.23 24.74
C ASN A 311 37.85 16.94 26.06
N SER A 312 37.45 16.15 27.04
CA SER A 312 37.34 16.54 28.46
C SER A 312 38.70 16.93 29.02
#